data_AF-A0A932UCC8-F1
#
_entry.id   AF-A0A932UCC8-F1
#
_cell.length_a   1.000
_cell.length_b   1.000
_cell.length_c   1.000
_cell.angle_alpha   90.00
_cell.angle_beta   90.00
_cell.angle_gamma   90.00
#
_symmetry.space_group_name_H-M   'P 1'
#
loop_
_entity.id
_entity.type
_entity.pdbx_description
1 polymer ?
#
loop_
_entity_poly.entity_id
_entity_poly.type
_entity_poly.pdbx_seq_one_letter_code
_entity_poly.pdbx_strand_id
1 'polypeptide(L)'
;MALTSSKPNVDPYVVLQIERRADESAIKRAYFRLVRQYPPEQEPEKFQEIRVAYDLLRTPESRAKIDLFLLQPPPSLPNRRRPTYDLSVHIDDLDGLALELGMARYAPPNDFRVPSLPSRE
;
A
#
# COMPACT_ATOMS: atom_id res chain seq x y z
N MET A 1 -11.37 36.19 -5.50
CA MET A 1 -12.28 35.55 -4.51
C MET A 1 -12.67 34.20 -5.08
N ALA A 2 -12.15 33.10 -4.55
CA ALA A 2 -12.55 31.76 -4.99
C ALA A 2 -12.34 30.72 -3.88
N LEU A 3 -13.44 30.00 -3.63
CA LEU A 3 -13.59 28.70 -2.94
C LEU A 3 -13.37 28.68 -1.43
N THR A 4 -14.44 29.07 -0.73
CA THR A 4 -14.72 28.67 0.65
C THR A 4 -15.07 27.18 0.73
N SER A 5 -14.80 26.60 1.89
CA SER A 5 -15.15 25.25 2.38
C SER A 5 -14.05 24.18 2.27
N SER A 6 -12.98 24.42 3.01
CA SER A 6 -12.15 23.39 3.62
C SER A 6 -13.02 22.54 4.55
N LYS A 7 -13.73 21.54 4.03
CA LYS A 7 -14.23 20.44 4.88
C LYS A 7 -13.00 19.81 5.54
N PRO A 8 -12.94 19.68 6.86
CA PRO A 8 -11.82 19.00 7.49
C PRO A 8 -11.77 17.58 6.91
N ASN A 9 -10.57 17.15 6.55
CA ASN A 9 -10.30 15.81 6.01
C ASN A 9 -10.40 14.80 7.17
N VAL A 10 -11.57 14.75 7.82
CA VAL A 10 -11.81 13.95 9.01
C VAL A 10 -12.04 12.53 8.54
N ASP A 11 -11.21 11.64 9.05
CA ASP A 11 -11.32 10.22 8.79
C ASP A 11 -12.70 9.72 9.28
N PRO A 12 -13.57 9.20 8.38
CA PRO A 12 -14.91 8.74 8.76
C PRO A 12 -14.89 7.58 9.77
N TYR A 13 -13.78 6.81 9.81
CA TYR A 13 -13.59 5.76 10.82
C TYR A 13 -13.41 6.35 12.22
N VAL A 14 -12.74 7.51 12.32
CA VAL A 14 -12.55 8.22 13.58
C VAL A 14 -13.86 8.83 14.08
N VAL A 15 -14.66 9.43 13.18
CA VAL A 15 -15.99 9.99 13.51
C VAL A 15 -16.92 8.92 14.06
N LEU A 16 -16.97 7.75 13.43
CA LEU A 16 -17.80 6.64 13.88
C LEU A 16 -17.19 5.83 15.03
N GLN A 17 -15.96 6.15 15.46
CA GLN A 17 -15.22 5.45 16.51
C GLN A 17 -15.13 3.95 16.26
N ILE A 18 -14.74 3.59 15.04
CA ILE A 18 -14.59 2.20 14.59
C ILE A 18 -13.21 1.98 13.96
N GLU A 19 -12.80 0.72 13.92
CA GLU A 19 -11.58 0.35 13.20
C GLU A 19 -11.79 0.37 11.68
N ARG A 20 -10.72 0.63 10.92
CA ARG A 20 -10.75 0.61 9.45
C ARG A 20 -11.13 -0.75 8.86
N ARG A 21 -10.89 -1.83 9.60
CA ARG A 21 -11.24 -3.21 9.23
C ARG A 21 -12.64 -3.63 9.67
N ALA A 22 -13.44 -2.73 10.24
CA ALA A 22 -14.79 -3.04 10.70
C ALA A 22 -15.70 -3.52 9.55
N ASP A 23 -16.56 -4.47 9.86
CA ASP A 23 -17.61 -4.97 8.97
C ASP A 23 -18.76 -3.96 8.84
N GLU A 24 -19.57 -4.10 7.79
CA GLU A 24 -20.78 -3.29 7.58
C GLU A 24 -21.75 -3.33 8.78
N SER A 25 -21.83 -4.47 9.46
CA SER A 25 -22.65 -4.63 10.66
C SER A 25 -22.17 -3.76 11.81
N ALA A 26 -20.85 -3.63 11.98
CA ALA A 26 -20.23 -2.79 12.99
C ALA A 26 -20.41 -1.29 12.67
N ILE A 27 -20.30 -0.91 11.40
CA ILE A 27 -20.58 0.47 10.94
C ILE A 27 -22.02 0.88 11.28
N LYS A 28 -23.01 0.02 10.97
CA LYS A 28 -24.43 0.28 11.27
C LYS A 28 -24.66 0.38 12.79
N ARG A 29 -24.11 -0.54 13.57
CA ARG A 29 -24.23 -0.52 15.04
C ARG A 29 -23.63 0.75 15.64
N ALA A 30 -22.46 1.17 15.17
CA ALA A 30 -21.80 2.39 15.62
C ALA A 30 -22.64 3.64 15.31
N TYR A 31 -23.21 3.71 14.10
CA TYR A 31 -24.12 4.78 13.72
C TYR A 31 -25.33 4.87 14.66
N PHE A 32 -26.06 3.77 14.89
CA PHE A 32 -27.22 3.80 15.79
C PHE A 32 -26.86 4.15 17.23
N ARG A 33 -25.69 3.70 17.71
CA ARG A 33 -25.17 4.06 19.04
C ARG A 33 -24.93 5.57 19.14
N LEU A 34 -24.26 6.15 18.15
CA LEU A 34 -23.91 7.57 18.14
C LEU A 34 -25.13 8.47 17.93
N VAL A 35 -26.11 8.06 17.13
CA VAL A 35 -27.37 8.82 16.95
C VAL A 35 -28.19 8.86 18.24
N ARG A 36 -28.16 7.80 19.05
CA ARG A 36 -28.81 7.79 20.37
C ARG A 36 -28.09 8.69 21.38
N GLN A 37 -26.78 8.82 21.25
CA GLN A 37 -25.95 9.65 22.12
C GLN A 37 -26.00 11.14 21.73
N TYR A 38 -26.09 11.42 20.43
CA TYR A 38 -26.12 12.76 19.84
C TYR A 38 -27.42 12.94 19.04
N PRO A 39 -28.55 13.19 19.73
CA PRO A 39 -29.81 13.42 19.05
C PRO A 39 -29.78 14.73 18.24
N PRO A 40 -30.46 14.78 17.09
CA PRO A 40 -30.43 15.93 16.19
C PRO A 40 -31.01 17.19 16.80
N GLU A 41 -31.85 17.06 17.83
CA GLU A 41 -32.48 18.18 18.54
C GLU A 41 -31.52 18.92 19.47
N GLN A 42 -30.55 18.21 20.05
CA GLN A 42 -29.59 18.81 21.00
C GLN A 42 -28.28 19.19 20.33
N GLU A 43 -27.77 18.35 19.43
CA GLU A 43 -26.48 18.56 18.78
C GLU A 43 -26.57 18.27 17.27
N PRO A 44 -27.14 19.22 16.49
CA PRO A 44 -27.33 19.02 15.05
C PRO A 44 -26.01 18.92 14.28
N GLU A 45 -24.98 19.64 14.72
CA GLU A 45 -23.66 19.65 14.08
C GLU A 45 -22.99 18.27 14.13
N LYS A 46 -22.89 17.67 15.33
CA LYS A 46 -22.30 16.33 15.50
C LYS A 46 -23.11 15.26 14.78
N PHE A 47 -24.44 15.35 14.82
CA PHE A 47 -25.30 14.42 14.07
C PHE A 47 -25.01 14.49 12.57
N GLN A 48 -24.81 15.69 12.02
CA GLN A 48 -24.49 15.86 10.61
C GLN A 48 -23.13 15.25 10.25
N GLU A 49 -22.11 15.40 11.11
CA GLU A 49 -20.81 14.74 10.93
C GLU A 49 -20.94 13.20 10.94
N ILE A 50 -21.65 12.65 11.91
CA ILE A 50 -21.90 11.20 12.03
C ILE A 50 -22.61 10.67 10.80
N ARG A 51 -23.61 11.40 10.30
CA ARG A 51 -24.38 11.02 9.11
C ARG A 51 -23.50 11.03 7.85
N VAL A 52 -22.71 12.08 7.67
CA VAL A 52 -21.78 12.17 6.53
C VAL A 52 -20.75 11.03 6.57
N ALA A 53 -20.19 10.72 7.75
CA ALA A 53 -19.25 9.61 7.90
C ALA A 53 -19.89 8.25 7.57
N TYR A 54 -21.14 8.03 8.01
CA TYR A 54 -21.90 6.82 7.67
C TYR A 54 -22.17 6.72 6.17
N ASP A 55 -22.63 7.80 5.53
CA ASP A 55 -22.92 7.81 4.09
C ASP A 55 -21.66 7.51 3.25
N LEU A 56 -20.49 7.96 3.70
CA LEU A 56 -19.20 7.66 3.05
C LEU A 56 -18.78 6.19 3.19
N LEU A 57 -19.15 5.50 4.28
CA LEU A 57 -18.76 4.11 4.52
C LEU A 57 -19.87 3.09 4.22
N ARG A 58 -21.06 3.56 3.81
CA ARG A 58 -22.25 2.73 3.64
C ARG A 58 -22.13 1.71 2.50
N THR A 59 -21.49 2.06 1.39
CA THR A 59 -21.34 1.15 0.23
C THR A 59 -19.89 0.72 0.06
N PRO A 60 -19.63 -0.49 -0.49
CA PRO A 60 -18.27 -0.94 -0.72
C PRO A 60 -17.53 -0.02 -1.69
N GLU A 61 -18.22 0.56 -2.68
CA GLU A 61 -17.64 1.49 -3.65
C GLU A 61 -17.20 2.81 -2.99
N SER A 62 -18.02 3.37 -2.10
CA SER A 62 -17.67 4.61 -1.41
C SER A 62 -16.53 4.38 -0.42
N ARG A 63 -16.57 3.25 0.29
CA ARG A 63 -15.50 2.79 1.18
C ARG A 63 -14.18 2.64 0.43
N ALA A 64 -14.18 1.97 -0.72
CA ALA A 64 -12.97 1.79 -1.51
C ALA A 64 -12.36 3.13 -1.97
N LYS A 65 -13.19 4.10 -2.38
CA LYS A 65 -12.71 5.45 -2.70
C LYS A 65 -12.05 6.11 -1.51
N ILE A 66 -12.69 6.07 -0.34
CA ILE A 66 -12.13 6.63 0.90
C ILE A 66 -10.81 5.94 1.25
N ASP A 67 -10.77 4.61 1.22
CA ASP A 67 -9.56 3.84 1.49
C ASP A 67 -8.43 4.21 0.51
N LEU A 68 -8.74 4.42 -0.77
CA LEU A 68 -7.79 4.89 -1.78
C LEU A 68 -7.25 6.30 -1.48
N PHE A 69 -8.09 7.22 -1.01
CA PHE A 69 -7.65 8.58 -0.64
C PHE A 69 -6.91 8.61 0.72
N LEU A 70 -7.21 7.65 1.61
CA LEU A 70 -6.53 7.45 2.89
C LEU A 70 -5.22 6.68 2.75
N LEU A 71 -4.96 6.01 1.61
CA LEU A 71 -3.65 5.48 1.27
C LEU A 71 -2.70 6.66 1.15
N GLN A 72 -2.00 6.91 2.26
CA GLN A 72 -0.91 7.85 2.33
C GLN A 72 0.06 7.54 1.18
N PRO A 73 0.57 8.55 0.45
CA PRO A 73 1.56 8.32 -0.58
C PRO A 73 2.68 7.46 0.01
N PRO A 74 3.22 6.50 -0.76
CA PRO A 74 4.24 5.60 -0.26
C PRO A 74 5.34 6.44 0.40
N PRO A 75 5.82 6.04 1.60
CA PRO A 75 6.85 6.80 2.28
C PRO A 75 8.00 7.02 1.31
N SER A 76 8.61 8.22 1.35
CA SER A 76 9.73 8.53 0.47
C SER A 76 10.78 7.44 0.64
N LEU A 77 10.92 6.58 -0.37
CA LEU A 77 11.93 5.54 -0.32
C LEU A 77 13.29 6.24 -0.25
N PRO A 78 14.24 5.73 0.55
CA PRO A 78 15.60 6.23 0.48
C PRO A 78 16.03 6.16 -0.99
N ASN A 79 16.82 7.13 -1.45
CA ASN A 79 17.26 7.24 -2.83
C ASN A 79 18.13 6.03 -3.20
N ARG A 80 17.51 4.88 -3.42
CA ARG A 80 18.14 3.67 -3.94
C ARG A 80 18.51 4.04 -5.36
N ARG A 81 19.81 4.12 -5.64
CA ARG A 81 20.31 4.15 -7.01
C ARG A 81 19.57 3.06 -7.76
N ARG A 82 18.73 3.43 -8.73
CA ARG A 82 18.07 2.44 -9.59
C ARG A 82 19.21 1.60 -10.17
N PRO A 83 19.24 0.27 -9.98
CA PRO A 83 20.25 -0.53 -10.65
C PRO A 83 20.08 -0.29 -12.15
N THR A 84 21.15 0.17 -12.79
CA THR A 84 21.18 0.22 -14.25
C THR A 84 21.32 -1.22 -14.71
N TYR A 85 20.22 -1.79 -15.20
CA TYR A 85 20.27 -3.09 -15.84
C TYR A 85 21.00 -2.92 -17.16
N ASP A 86 22.12 -3.61 -17.31
CA ASP A 86 22.74 -3.75 -18.62
C ASP A 86 21.98 -4.83 -19.37
N LEU A 87 21.17 -4.42 -20.35
CA LEU A 87 20.39 -5.32 -21.21
C LEU A 87 21.18 -5.72 -22.46
N SER A 88 22.46 -5.33 -22.53
CA SER A 88 23.38 -5.80 -23.55
C SER A 88 23.55 -7.31 -23.40
N VAL A 89 23.47 -8.02 -24.52
CA VAL A 89 23.83 -9.43 -24.56
C VAL A 89 25.34 -9.53 -24.51
N HIS A 90 25.90 -10.06 -23.43
CA HIS A 90 27.33 -10.35 -23.34
C HIS A 90 27.63 -11.74 -23.89
N ILE A 91 28.86 -11.94 -24.37
CA ILE A 91 29.30 -13.23 -24.92
C ILE A 91 29.16 -14.33 -23.85
N ASP A 92 29.40 -13.99 -22.59
CA ASP A 92 29.24 -14.90 -21.44
C ASP A 92 27.78 -15.36 -21.26
N ASP A 93 26.79 -14.54 -21.64
CA ASP A 93 25.37 -14.91 -21.57
C ASP A 93 24.99 -15.92 -22.67
N LEU A 94 25.67 -15.87 -23.82
CA LEU A 94 25.48 -16.81 -24.92
C LEU A 94 25.97 -18.21 -24.56
N ASP A 95 27.04 -18.32 -23.78
CA ASP A 95 27.53 -19.61 -23.30
C ASP A 95 26.51 -20.29 -22.38
N GLY A 96 25.88 -19.53 -21.49
CA GLY A 96 24.79 -20.01 -20.64
C GLY A 96 23.59 -20.51 -21.45
N LEU A 97 23.13 -19.72 -22.43
CA LEU A 97 22.03 -20.10 -23.31
C LEU A 97 22.36 -21.30 -24.20
N ALA A 98 23.60 -21.39 -24.70
CA ALA A 98 24.03 -22.51 -25.54
C ALA A 98 24.07 -23.83 -24.75
N LEU A 99 24.38 -23.78 -23.44
CA LEU A 99 24.27 -24.93 -22.55
C LEU A 99 22.82 -25.31 -22.27
N GLU A 100 21.96 -24.34 -21.98
CA GLU A 100 20.54 -24.57 -21.71
C GLU A 100 19.81 -25.18 -22.92
N LEU A 101 20.14 -24.72 -24.12
CA LEU A 101 19.60 -25.24 -25.38
C LEU A 101 20.30 -26.53 -25.85
N GLY A 102 21.27 -27.05 -25.11
CA GLY A 102 22.01 -28.28 -25.44
C GLY A 102 22.87 -28.17 -26.72
N MET A 103 23.14 -26.96 -27.20
CA MET A 103 23.95 -26.70 -28.39
C MET A 103 25.46 -26.68 -28.10
N ALA A 104 25.83 -26.47 -26.83
CA ALA A 104 27.21 -26.57 -26.35
C ALA A 104 27.33 -27.66 -25.27
N ARG A 105 28.49 -28.30 -25.19
CA ARG A 105 28.88 -29.14 -24.04
C ARG A 105 29.88 -28.34 -23.21
N TYR A 106 29.56 -28.10 -21.94
CA TYR A 106 30.45 -27.37 -21.03
C TYR A 106 31.77 -28.13 -20.87
N ALA A 107 32.86 -27.55 -21.36
CA ALA A 107 34.22 -27.97 -21.05
C ALA A 107 34.85 -26.86 -20.21
N PRO A 108 34.93 -27.00 -18.87
CA PRO A 108 35.46 -25.94 -18.03
C PRO A 108 36.93 -25.67 -18.40
N PRO A 109 37.34 -24.41 -18.57
CA PRO A 109 38.75 -24.08 -18.72
C PRO A 109 39.51 -24.46 -17.44
N ASN A 110 40.74 -24.97 -17.60
CA ASN A 110 41.58 -25.50 -16.52
C ASN A 110 41.99 -24.47 -15.44
N ASP A 111 41.64 -23.19 -15.59
CA ASP A 111 42.01 -22.12 -14.66
C ASP A 111 40.94 -21.90 -13.58
N PHE A 112 40.66 -22.94 -12.78
CA PHE A 112 40.08 -22.71 -11.46
C PHE A 112 41.16 -22.14 -10.55
N ARG A 113 41.27 -20.81 -10.50
CA ARG A 113 42.06 -20.14 -9.45
C ARG A 113 41.36 -20.39 -8.12
N VAL A 114 41.79 -21.40 -7.39
CA VAL A 114 41.31 -21.68 -6.03
C VAL A 114 41.75 -20.50 -5.14
N PRO A 115 40.82 -19.70 -4.57
CA PRO A 115 41.22 -18.65 -3.66
C PRO A 115 41.83 -19.29 -2.41
N SER A 116 43.04 -18.90 -2.04
CA SER A 116 43.66 -19.32 -0.78
C SER A 116 42.82 -18.80 0.38
N LEU A 117 42.09 -19.69 1.06
CA LEU A 117 41.40 -19.35 2.29
C LEU A 117 42.44 -19.08 3.38
N PRO A 118 42.31 -18.00 4.17
CA PRO A 118 43.21 -17.79 5.30
C PRO A 118 43.02 -18.92 6.31
N SER A 119 44.14 -19.52 6.75
CA SER A 119 44.14 -20.47 7.86
C SER A 119 43.54 -19.80 9.08
N ARG A 120 42.51 -20.42 9.66
CA ARG A 120 42.01 -20.01 10.98
C ARG A 120 43.04 -20.44 12.02
N GLU A 121 43.66 -19.45 12.68
CA GLU A 121 44.37 -19.63 13.95
C GLU A 121 43.40 -19.86 15.10
#